data_AF-A0A820NB88-F1
#
_entry.id   AF-A0A820NB88-F1
#
_cell.length_a   1.000
_cell.length_b   1.000
_cell.length_c   1.000
_cell.angle_alpha   90.00
_cell.angle_beta   90.00
_cell.angle_gamma   90.00
#
_symmetry.space_group_name_H-M   'P 1'
#
loop_
_entity.id
_entity.type
_entity.pdbx_description
1 polymer ?
#
loop_
_entity_poly.entity_id
_entity_poly.type
_entity_poly.pdbx_seq_one_letter_code
_entity_poly.pdbx_strand_id
1 'polypeptide(L)'
;KKYNLDALFVLTHAPGQSAYNIVESRMAPLSHDLAGLILPYDHFGSHLSDSGVTINIDLEKLNFRKAGQILAETWNRTVIDGFPCFAEYINPPVTSEDERRRIDTKIIIDELLRKLILFYW
;
A
#
# COMPACT_ATOMS: atom_id res chain seq x y z
N LYS A 1 -3.27 -1.52 -36.55
CA LYS A 1 -4.16 -1.14 -37.67
C LYS A 1 -4.61 0.29 -37.44
N LYS A 2 -4.44 1.20 -38.40
CA LYS A 2 -4.88 2.61 -38.26
C LYS A 2 -6.33 2.67 -38.74
N TYR A 3 -7.27 2.88 -37.81
CA TYR A 3 -8.69 2.92 -38.14
C TYR A 3 -9.07 4.33 -38.61
N ASN A 4 -9.69 4.44 -39.79
CA ASN A 4 -10.28 5.68 -40.30
C ASN A 4 -11.76 5.68 -39.90
N LEU A 5 -12.08 6.29 -38.75
CA LEU A 5 -13.42 6.27 -38.16
C LEU A 5 -13.98 7.69 -38.10
N ASP A 6 -15.23 7.86 -38.54
CA ASP A 6 -15.96 9.12 -38.46
C ASP A 6 -16.43 9.44 -37.03
N ALA A 7 -16.66 8.42 -36.19
CA ALA A 7 -16.94 8.57 -34.76
C ALA A 7 -16.66 7.27 -33.97
N LEU A 8 -16.33 7.42 -32.68
CA LEU A 8 -16.22 6.35 -31.69
C LEU A 8 -17.18 6.63 -30.54
N PHE A 9 -18.13 5.73 -30.29
CA PHE A 9 -19.03 5.81 -29.15
C PHE A 9 -18.65 4.75 -28.12
N VAL A 10 -18.30 5.18 -26.92
CA VAL A 10 -18.01 4.31 -25.78
C VAL A 10 -19.14 4.49 -24.77
N LEU A 11 -19.89 3.42 -24.52
CA LEU A 11 -20.98 3.38 -23.56
C LEU A 11 -20.45 2.73 -22.27
N THR A 12 -20.56 3.43 -21.14
CA THR A 12 -20.28 2.87 -19.82
C THR A 12 -21.57 2.39 -19.16
N HIS A 13 -21.47 1.35 -18.34
CA HIS A 13 -22.64 0.79 -17.65
C HIS A 13 -23.15 1.73 -16.55
N ALA A 14 -24.46 1.72 -16.31
CA ALA A 14 -25.09 2.51 -15.26
C ALA A 14 -24.63 2.08 -13.85
N PRO A 15 -24.69 2.97 -12.83
CA PRO A 15 -24.40 2.61 -11.44
C PRO A 15 -25.20 1.39 -11.00
N GLY A 16 -24.55 0.41 -10.37
CA GLY A 16 -25.17 -0.88 -9.98
C GLY A 16 -25.08 -1.99 -11.04
N GLN A 17 -24.48 -1.72 -12.20
CA GLN A 17 -24.13 -2.71 -13.22
C GLN A 17 -22.61 -2.93 -13.30
N SER A 18 -21.88 -2.69 -12.21
CA SER A 18 -20.41 -2.85 -12.10
C SER A 18 -19.94 -4.25 -12.51
N ALA A 19 -20.74 -5.28 -12.26
CA ALA A 19 -20.46 -6.65 -12.71
C ALA A 19 -20.31 -6.79 -14.25
N TYR A 20 -20.89 -5.88 -15.03
CA TYR A 20 -20.76 -5.83 -16.49
C TYR A 20 -19.66 -4.88 -16.96
N ASN A 21 -18.99 -4.17 -16.04
CA ASN A 21 -17.82 -3.39 -16.37
C ASN A 21 -16.73 -4.32 -16.87
N ILE A 22 -16.39 -4.19 -18.16
CA ILE A 22 -15.36 -5.01 -18.82
C ILE A 22 -14.02 -4.93 -18.07
N VAL A 23 -13.70 -3.78 -17.45
CA VAL A 23 -12.48 -3.62 -16.67
C VAL A 23 -12.53 -4.48 -15.41
N GLU A 24 -13.60 -4.39 -14.62
CA GLU A 24 -13.75 -5.18 -13.39
C GLU A 24 -13.80 -6.69 -13.68
N SER A 25 -14.51 -7.09 -14.74
CA SER A 25 -14.58 -8.48 -15.18
C SER A 25 -13.20 -9.02 -15.60
N ARG A 26 -12.40 -8.21 -16.31
CA ARG A 26 -11.02 -8.59 -16.69
C ARG A 26 -10.07 -8.63 -15.50
N MET A 27 -10.36 -7.90 -14.43
CA MET A 27 -9.58 -7.92 -13.18
C MET A 27 -9.99 -9.03 -12.21
N ALA A 28 -11.05 -9.81 -12.52
CA ALA A 28 -11.52 -10.89 -11.66
C ALA A 28 -10.43 -11.91 -11.25
N PRO A 29 -9.46 -12.30 -12.11
CA PRO A 29 -8.37 -13.18 -11.70
C PRO A 29 -7.52 -12.60 -10.55
N LEU A 30 -7.21 -11.29 -10.60
CA LEU A 30 -6.41 -10.64 -9.56
C LEU A 30 -7.11 -10.65 -8.20
N SER A 31 -8.43 -10.45 -8.20
CA SER A 31 -9.25 -10.53 -6.99
C SER A 31 -9.33 -11.97 -6.48
N HIS A 32 -9.36 -12.96 -7.37
CA HIS A 32 -9.35 -14.37 -7.02
C HIS A 32 -8.02 -14.78 -6.37
N ASP A 33 -6.88 -14.31 -6.88
CA ASP A 33 -5.56 -14.61 -6.31
C ASP A 33 -5.40 -14.07 -4.88
N LEU A 34 -6.12 -12.99 -4.55
CA LEU A 34 -6.14 -12.41 -3.21
C LEU A 34 -7.19 -13.06 -2.29
N ALA A 35 -8.13 -13.83 -2.84
CA ALA A 35 -9.19 -14.43 -2.05
C ALA A 35 -8.61 -15.46 -1.08
N GLY A 36 -8.72 -15.17 0.23
CA GLY A 36 -8.18 -16.03 1.28
C GLY A 36 -6.69 -15.82 1.56
N LEU A 37 -6.03 -14.86 0.90
CA LEU A 37 -4.66 -14.49 1.23
C LEU A 37 -4.62 -13.76 2.59
N ILE A 38 -3.90 -14.33 3.55
CA ILE A 38 -3.66 -13.71 4.85
C ILE A 38 -2.24 -13.14 4.84
N LEU A 39 -2.14 -11.81 4.94
CA LEU A 39 -0.86 -11.12 5.04
C LEU A 39 -0.50 -10.91 6.52
N PRO A 40 0.68 -11.38 6.99
CA PRO A 40 1.13 -11.10 8.34
C PRO A 40 1.41 -9.61 8.50
N TYR A 41 0.87 -9.00 9.57
CA TYR A 41 1.08 -7.58 9.86
C TYR A 41 2.42 -7.32 10.57
N ASP A 42 3.08 -8.37 11.07
CA ASP A 42 4.24 -8.33 11.96
C ASP A 42 5.41 -9.18 11.44
N HIS A 43 5.57 -9.26 10.11
CA HIS A 43 6.60 -10.09 9.47
C HIS A 43 8.02 -9.93 10.07
N PHE A 44 8.39 -8.72 10.50
CA PHE A 44 9.67 -8.40 11.16
C PHE A 44 9.55 -8.16 12.67
N GLY A 45 8.39 -8.45 13.25
CA GLY A 45 8.03 -8.20 14.64
C GLY A 45 6.86 -7.24 14.80
N SER A 46 6.26 -7.26 16.00
CA SER A 46 5.14 -6.39 16.33
C SER A 46 5.59 -4.93 16.42
N HIS A 47 4.90 -4.07 15.68
CA HIS A 47 5.07 -2.61 15.71
C HIS A 47 3.90 -1.92 16.44
N LEU A 48 2.99 -2.71 17.02
CA LEU A 48 1.78 -2.25 17.70
C LEU A 48 1.90 -2.48 19.21
N SER A 49 1.32 -1.58 20.00
CA SER A 49 1.04 -1.80 21.41
C SER A 49 -0.10 -2.81 21.60
N ASP A 50 -0.33 -3.22 22.85
CA ASP A 50 -1.49 -4.07 23.23
C ASP A 50 -2.85 -3.40 22.92
N SER A 51 -2.87 -2.08 22.77
CA SER A 51 -4.04 -1.29 22.36
C SER A 51 -4.16 -1.12 20.84
N GLY A 52 -3.26 -1.71 20.05
CA GLY A 52 -3.25 -1.61 18.59
C GLY A 52 -2.70 -0.29 18.04
N VAL A 53 -2.00 0.50 18.86
CA VAL A 53 -1.40 1.77 18.44
C VAL A 53 0.03 1.54 17.98
N THR A 54 0.42 2.16 16.87
CA THR A 54 1.79 2.09 16.36
C THR A 54 2.78 2.67 17.37
N ILE A 55 3.70 1.83 17.84
CA ILE A 55 4.81 2.19 18.72
C ILE A 55 6.13 2.38 17.97
N ASN A 56 6.26 1.74 16.80
CA ASN A 56 7.47 1.81 15.98
C ASN A 56 7.12 2.01 14.49
N ILE A 57 7.21 3.27 14.06
CA ILE A 57 6.83 3.72 12.71
C ILE A 57 7.76 3.12 11.64
N ASP A 58 9.06 2.99 11.92
CA ASP A 58 10.00 2.45 10.95
C ASP A 58 9.75 0.96 10.72
N LEU A 59 9.42 0.23 11.80
CA LEU A 59 9.04 -1.19 11.71
C LEU A 59 7.66 -1.39 11.05
N GLU A 60 6.70 -0.50 11.32
CA GLU A 60 5.41 -0.47 10.62
C GLU A 60 5.60 -0.33 9.11
N LYS A 61 6.40 0.66 8.67
CA LYS A 61 6.72 0.88 7.25
C LYS A 61 7.41 -0.33 6.63
N LEU A 62 8.30 -0.99 7.38
CA LEU A 62 9.00 -2.18 6.93
C LEU A 62 8.05 -3.38 6.72
N ASN A 63 7.16 -3.61 7.69
CA ASN A 63 6.12 -4.64 7.62
C ASN A 63 5.13 -4.37 6.48
N PHE A 64 4.67 -3.11 6.34
CA PHE A 64 3.76 -2.70 5.27
C PHE A 64 4.37 -2.90 3.89
N ARG A 65 5.64 -2.52 3.71
CA ARG A 65 6.40 -2.80 2.48
C ARG A 65 6.40 -4.28 2.15
N LYS A 66 6.63 -5.15 3.14
CA LYS A 66 6.67 -6.60 2.90
C LYS A 66 5.31 -7.16 2.51
N ALA A 67 4.23 -6.70 3.14
CA ALA A 67 2.86 -7.04 2.72
C ALA A 67 2.61 -6.62 1.26
N GLY A 68 3.01 -5.40 0.88
CA GLY A 68 2.93 -4.91 -0.49
C GLY A 68 3.76 -5.71 -1.49
N GLN A 69 4.96 -6.16 -1.11
CA GLN A 69 5.79 -7.05 -1.93
C GLN A 69 5.12 -8.41 -2.16
N ILE A 70 4.51 -9.01 -1.13
CA ILE A 70 3.80 -10.28 -1.26
C ILE A 70 2.59 -10.14 -2.20
N LEU A 71 1.86 -9.01 -2.14
CA LEU A 71 0.78 -8.71 -3.08
C LEU A 71 1.29 -8.63 -4.52
N ALA A 72 2.37 -7.87 -4.74
CA ALA A 72 2.98 -7.74 -6.05
C ALA A 72 3.47 -9.10 -6.59
N GLU A 73 4.16 -9.89 -5.77
CA GLU A 73 4.59 -11.26 -6.11
C GLU A 73 3.43 -12.18 -6.45
N THR A 74 2.29 -12.03 -5.76
CA THR A 74 1.08 -12.82 -6.01
C THR A 74 0.51 -12.50 -7.39
N TRP A 75 0.30 -11.22 -7.69
CA TRP A 75 -0.21 -10.80 -9.00
C TRP A 75 0.77 -11.06 -10.16
N ASN A 76 2.08 -11.01 -9.93
CA ASN A 76 3.09 -11.32 -10.95
C ASN A 76 3.03 -12.78 -11.44
N ARG A 77 2.33 -13.67 -10.75
CA ARG A 77 2.12 -15.07 -11.18
C ARG A 77 0.94 -15.22 -12.13
N THR A 78 0.14 -14.16 -12.28
CA THR A 78 -1.13 -14.19 -13.01
C THR A 78 -0.94 -13.72 -14.44
N VAL A 79 -1.72 -14.30 -15.34
CA VAL A 79 -1.75 -13.96 -16.77
C VAL A 79 -3.16 -13.52 -17.11
N ILE A 80 -3.30 -12.32 -17.68
CA ILE A 80 -4.59 -11.78 -18.12
C ILE A 80 -4.55 -11.63 -19.64
N ASP A 81 -5.49 -12.29 -20.33
CA ASP A 81 -5.62 -12.28 -21.79
C ASP A 81 -4.34 -12.68 -22.55
N GLY A 82 -3.56 -13.59 -21.97
CA GLY A 82 -2.30 -14.06 -22.54
C GLY A 82 -1.10 -13.13 -22.30
N PHE A 83 -1.28 -12.05 -21.54
CA PHE A 83 -0.21 -11.15 -21.13
C PHE A 83 0.11 -11.35 -19.64
N PRO A 84 1.40 -11.48 -19.27
CA PRO A 84 1.79 -11.60 -17.87
C PRO A 84 1.48 -10.29 -17.13
N CYS A 85 0.97 -10.40 -15.91
CA CYS A 85 0.82 -9.26 -15.02
C CYS A 85 2.17 -8.81 -14.49
N PHE A 86 2.35 -7.49 -14.39
CA PHE A 86 3.52 -6.87 -13.77
C PHE A 86 3.05 -5.93 -12.67
N ALA A 87 3.50 -6.21 -11.45
CA ALA A 87 3.20 -5.49 -10.23
C ALA A 87 4.49 -5.30 -9.44
N GLU A 88 4.66 -4.10 -8.88
CA GLU A 88 5.78 -3.75 -8.02
C GLU A 88 5.26 -2.92 -6.84
N TYR A 89 5.83 -3.15 -5.66
CA TYR A 89 5.59 -2.26 -4.53
C TYR A 89 6.38 -0.96 -4.72
N ILE A 90 5.67 0.16 -4.68
CA ILE A 90 6.28 1.50 -4.74
C ILE A 90 6.15 2.13 -3.36
N ASN A 91 7.26 2.67 -2.84
CA ASN A 91 7.22 3.40 -1.58
C ASN A 91 6.25 4.59 -1.71
N PRO A 92 5.35 4.79 -0.74
CA PRO A 92 4.47 5.94 -0.76
C PRO A 92 5.31 7.23 -0.70
N PRO A 93 4.84 8.31 -1.36
CA PRO A 93 5.47 9.61 -1.19
C PRO A 93 5.42 10.01 0.28
N VAL A 94 6.43 10.74 0.74
CA VAL A 94 6.44 11.28 2.11
C VAL A 94 5.24 12.21 2.27
N THR A 95 4.37 11.90 3.22
CA THR A 95 3.18 12.71 3.48
C THR A 95 3.49 13.83 4.48
N SER A 96 2.67 14.88 4.51
CA SER A 96 2.79 15.94 5.52
C SER A 96 2.58 15.42 6.94
N GLU A 97 1.86 14.30 7.12
CA GLU A 97 1.76 13.61 8.41
C GLU A 97 3.06 12.91 8.80
N ASP A 98 3.76 12.30 7.85
CA ASP A 98 5.10 11.74 8.11
C ASP A 98 6.08 12.83 8.53
N GLU A 99 5.98 14.01 7.93
CA GLU A 99 6.79 15.18 8.31
C GLU A 99 6.41 15.69 9.71
N ARG A 100 5.12 15.82 10.02
CA ARG A 100 4.64 16.20 11.36
C ARG A 100 5.13 15.23 12.44
N ARG A 101 4.97 13.92 12.22
CA ARG A 101 5.45 12.89 13.17
C ARG A 101 6.97 12.96 13.37
N ARG A 102 7.74 13.26 12.32
CA ARG A 102 9.20 13.47 12.42
C ARG A 102 9.57 14.73 13.20
N ILE A 103 8.79 15.81 13.06
CA ILE A 103 9.00 17.03 13.84
C ILE A 103 8.73 16.75 15.32
N ASP A 104 7.62 16.06 15.64
CA ASP A 104 7.24 15.73 17.01
C ASP A 104 8.30 14.85 17.70
N THR A 105 8.81 13.82 17.02
CA THR A 105 9.87 12.97 17.58
C THR A 105 11.17 13.74 17.80
N LYS A 106 11.55 14.62 16.87
CA LYS A 106 12.74 15.47 17.04
C LYS A 106 12.60 16.41 18.24
N ILE A 107 11.43 17.02 18.43
CA ILE A 107 11.15 17.90 19.58
C ILE A 107 11.29 17.12 20.89
N ILE A 108 10.69 15.93 20.97
CA ILE A 108 10.76 15.08 22.17
C ILE A 108 12.21 14.68 22.46
N ILE A 109 12.98 14.28 21.46
CA ILE A 109 14.38 13.90 21.62
C ILE A 109 15.22 15.10 22.09
N ASP A 110 15.04 16.28 21.49
CA ASP A 110 15.73 17.50 21.91
C ASP A 110 15.40 17.88 23.35
N GLU A 111 14.15 17.71 23.77
CA GLU A 111 13.73 17.96 25.16
C GLU A 111 14.35 16.96 26.14
N LEU A 112 14.38 15.67 25.78
CA LEU A 112 15.02 14.62 26.57
C LEU A 112 16.54 14.85 26.70
N LEU A 113 17.21 15.23 25.61
CA LEU A 113 18.63 15.56 25.60
C LEU A 113 18.93 16.79 26.46
N ARG A 114 18.09 17.85 26.40
CA ARG A 114 18.23 19.02 27.28
C ARG A 114 18.07 18.66 28.75
N LYS A 115 17.08 17.82 29.09
CA LYS A 115 16.88 17.32 30.45
C LYS A 115 18.06 16.50 30.95
N LEU A 116 18.62 15.63 30.11
CA LEU A 116 19.83 14.87 30.42
C LEU A 116 21.04 15.78 30.65
N ILE A 117 21.28 16.76 29.79
CA ILE A 117 22.40 17.71 29.93
C ILE A 117 22.28 18.51 31.24
N LEU A 118 21.07 18.94 31.62
CA LEU A 118 20.81 19.63 32.90
C LEU A 118 20.95 18.74 34.14
N PHE A 119 20.94 17.42 33.99
CA PHE A 119 21.14 16.46 35.09
C PHE A 119 22.60 16.10 35.32
N TYR A 120 23.47 16.34 34.34
CA TYR A 120 24.91 16.02 34.39
C TYR A 120 25.81 17.27 34.57
N TRP A 121 25.21 18.43 34.91
CA TRP A 121 25.86 19.68 35.32
C TRP A 121 25.17 20.21 36.59
#